data_AF-A0A4Q9PGL4-F1
#
_entry.id   AF-A0A4Q9PGL4-F1
#
_cell.length_a   1.000
_cell.length_b   1.000
_cell.length_c   1.000
_cell.angle_alpha   90.00
_cell.angle_beta   90.00
_cell.angle_gamma   90.00
#
_symmetry.space_group_name_H-M   'P 1'
#
loop_
_entity.id
_entity.type
_entity.pdbx_description
1 polymer ?
#
loop_
_entity_poly.entity_id
_entity_poly.type
_entity_poly.pdbx_seq_one_letter_code
_entity_poly.pdbx_strand_id
1 'polypeptide(L)'
;QGELEHRRLKSFYKRTNKNRSFGFQVATEVRRQAVLDRIRRGIPVSSKRHGSRLIPAATGRRWRDIRVQFEEDQPLAPTVATDHHHISMEQRYPEDIDDFLQANAGDAACKDFVRNLKTHLFGRMSGGEALATDEELTNVDLARVRISQNRLYRHKVIRVNYTTYDMR
;
A
#
# COMPACT_ATOMS: atom_id res chain seq x y z
N GLN A 1 -27.14 -3.16 34.38
CA GLN A 1 -27.13 -1.95 33.54
C GLN A 1 -27.75 -2.13 32.13
N GLY A 2 -28.20 -3.33 31.71
CA GLY A 2 -28.70 -3.54 30.34
C GLY A 2 -30.17 -3.17 30.06
N GLU A 3 -31.03 -3.11 31.08
CA GLU A 3 -32.49 -3.01 30.91
C GLU A 3 -32.97 -1.65 30.37
N LEU A 4 -32.22 -0.58 30.60
CA LEU A 4 -32.59 0.79 30.18
C LEU A 4 -31.88 1.28 28.91
N GLU A 5 -30.87 0.56 28.41
CA GLU A 5 -30.09 0.95 27.24
C GLU A 5 -30.91 0.97 25.94
N HIS A 6 -31.94 0.12 25.84
CA HIS A 6 -32.85 0.13 24.71
C HIS A 6 -33.65 1.45 24.59
N ARG A 7 -33.91 2.15 25.71
CA ARG A 7 -34.55 3.48 25.69
C ARG A 7 -33.61 4.54 25.11
N ARG A 8 -32.30 4.44 25.38
CA ARG A 8 -31.27 5.31 24.79
C ARG A 8 -31.15 5.10 23.28
N LEU A 9 -31.05 3.85 22.83
CA LEU A 9 -31.00 3.52 21.40
C LEU A 9 -32.25 4.05 20.65
N LYS A 10 -33.44 3.91 21.24
CA LYS A 10 -34.67 4.50 20.69
C LYS A 10 -34.64 6.03 20.65
N SER A 11 -33.99 6.70 21.60
CA SER A 11 -33.83 8.16 21.59
C SER A 11 -32.91 8.63 20.47
N PHE A 12 -31.83 7.89 20.18
CA PHE A 12 -30.94 8.17 19.05
C PHE A 12 -31.61 7.89 17.71
N TYR A 13 -32.36 6.79 17.61
CA TYR A 13 -33.10 6.43 16.41
C TYR A 13 -34.08 7.54 15.98
N LYS A 14 -34.74 8.24 16.93
CA LYS A 14 -35.59 9.41 16.65
C LYS A 14 -34.87 10.55 15.93
N ARG A 15 -33.55 10.66 16.07
CA ARG A 15 -32.70 11.70 15.48
C ARG A 15 -32.06 11.28 14.16
N THR A 16 -32.35 10.07 13.68
CA THR A 16 -31.86 9.57 12.39
C THR A 16 -32.87 9.80 11.28
N ASN A 17 -32.41 9.73 10.03
CA ASN A 17 -33.27 9.81 8.85
C ASN A 17 -34.02 8.49 8.55
N LYS A 18 -33.97 7.51 9.48
CA LYS A 18 -34.69 6.21 9.45
C LYS A 18 -34.57 5.42 8.14
N ASN A 19 -33.50 5.64 7.38
CA ASN A 19 -33.17 4.94 6.14
C ASN A 19 -32.26 3.74 6.43
N ARG A 20 -31.91 2.92 5.42
CA ARG A 20 -31.06 1.73 5.60
C ARG A 20 -29.70 1.98 6.27
N SER A 21 -29.22 3.23 6.35
CA SER A 21 -27.99 3.61 7.05
C SER A 21 -28.19 4.09 8.50
N PHE A 22 -29.38 3.92 9.08
CA PHE A 22 -29.69 4.37 10.44
C PHE A 22 -28.74 3.78 11.50
N GLY A 23 -28.25 2.54 11.31
CA GLY A 23 -27.30 1.91 12.24
C GLY A 23 -25.99 2.69 12.39
N PHE A 24 -25.44 3.16 11.26
CA PHE A 24 -24.25 4.02 11.26
C PHE A 24 -24.52 5.38 11.89
N GLN A 25 -25.70 5.94 11.66
CA GLN A 25 -26.12 7.22 12.25
C GLN A 25 -26.26 7.11 13.77
N VAL A 26 -26.90 6.05 14.28
CA VAL A 26 -26.98 5.77 15.72
C VAL A 26 -25.59 5.56 16.33
N ALA A 27 -24.72 4.79 15.68
CA ALA A 27 -23.35 4.55 16.17
C ALA A 27 -22.51 5.83 16.24
N THR A 28 -22.71 6.75 15.31
CA THR A 28 -22.05 8.06 15.29
C THR A 28 -22.53 8.94 16.46
N GLU A 29 -23.83 8.96 16.70
CA GLU A 29 -24.43 9.75 17.79
C GLU A 29 -24.07 9.20 19.17
N VAL A 30 -23.98 7.87 19.33
CA VAL A 30 -23.45 7.21 20.55
C VAL A 30 -22.00 7.61 20.80
N ARG A 31 -21.14 7.58 19.76
CA ARG A 31 -19.75 8.04 19.87
C ARG A 31 -19.67 9.51 20.26
N ARG A 32 -20.51 10.35 19.67
CA ARG A 32 -20.58 11.79 19.99
C ARG A 32 -20.96 12.03 21.44
N GLN A 33 -21.98 11.34 21.95
CA GLN A 33 -22.36 11.44 23.37
C GLN A 33 -21.24 10.96 24.31
N ALA A 34 -20.55 9.86 23.97
CA ALA A 34 -19.44 9.36 24.78
C ALA A 34 -18.27 10.36 24.87
N VAL A 35 -18.02 11.14 23.81
CA VAL A 35 -17.02 12.22 23.82
C VAL A 35 -17.49 13.38 24.69
N LEU A 36 -18.74 13.83 24.56
CA LEU A 36 -19.30 14.93 25.35
C LEU A 36 -19.35 14.57 26.85
N ASP A 37 -19.73 13.34 27.19
CA ASP A 37 -19.73 12.85 28.57
C ASP A 37 -18.32 12.80 29.16
N ARG A 38 -17.32 12.45 28.34
CA ARG A 38 -15.91 12.44 28.75
C ARG A 38 -15.40 13.86 29.05
N ILE A 39 -15.74 14.83 28.19
CA ILE A 39 -15.45 16.25 28.41
C ILE A 39 -16.14 16.76 29.67
N ARG A 40 -17.43 16.47 29.84
CA ARG A 40 -18.22 16.88 31.02
C ARG A 40 -17.67 16.32 32.32
N ARG A 41 -17.13 15.11 32.31
CA ARG A 41 -16.48 14.48 33.48
C ARG A 41 -15.08 15.01 33.78
N GLY A 42 -14.59 15.99 33.01
CA GLY A 42 -13.27 16.58 33.20
C GLY A 42 -12.13 15.58 33.00
N ILE A 43 -12.38 14.46 32.30
CA ILE A 43 -11.34 13.47 32.01
C ILE A 43 -10.44 14.11 30.95
N PRO A 44 -9.18 14.44 31.28
CA PRO A 44 -8.30 15.10 30.34
C PRO A 44 -8.17 14.22 29.09
N VAL A 45 -8.25 14.83 27.91
CA VAL A 45 -7.85 14.18 26.66
C VAL A 45 -6.35 13.98 26.79
N SER A 46 -5.94 12.86 27.36
CA SER A 46 -4.54 12.48 27.38
C SER A 46 -4.12 12.29 25.93
N SER A 47 -3.45 13.30 25.40
CA SER A 47 -2.68 13.26 24.15
C SER A 47 -1.53 12.25 24.22
N LYS A 48 -1.37 11.52 25.33
CA LYS A 48 -0.43 10.41 25.45
C LYS A 48 -1.12 9.10 25.06
N ARG A 49 -1.24 8.89 23.76
CA ARG A 49 -0.81 7.61 23.19
C ARG A 49 0.69 7.66 22.92
N HIS A 50 1.46 8.04 23.94
CA HIS A 50 2.80 7.51 24.08
C HIS A 50 2.60 6.08 24.58
N GLY A 51 2.29 5.20 23.63
CA GLY A 51 2.54 3.79 23.86
C GLY A 51 4.02 3.69 24.14
N SER A 52 4.38 3.59 25.42
CA SER A 52 5.53 2.81 25.85
C SER A 52 5.30 1.40 25.33
N ARG A 53 5.51 1.21 24.03
CA ARG A 53 6.03 -0.05 23.53
C ARG A 53 7.37 -0.12 24.22
N LEU A 54 7.45 -0.94 25.28
CA LEU A 54 8.65 -1.74 25.48
C LEU A 54 9.00 -2.21 24.07
N ILE A 55 10.07 -1.66 23.51
CA ILE A 55 10.67 -2.20 22.29
C ILE A 55 11.06 -3.59 22.75
N PRO A 56 10.37 -4.68 22.32
CA PRO A 56 11.00 -5.97 22.45
C PRO A 56 12.30 -5.79 21.67
N ALA A 57 13.45 -6.03 22.30
CA ALA A 57 14.73 -5.98 21.61
C ALA A 57 14.55 -6.77 20.32
N ALA A 58 14.44 -6.06 19.20
CA ALA A 58 14.05 -6.64 17.94
C ALA A 58 15.30 -7.29 17.36
N THR A 59 15.61 -8.47 17.90
CA THR A 59 16.38 -9.48 17.17
C THR A 59 15.50 -9.93 16.00
N GLY A 60 15.56 -9.16 14.92
CA GLY A 60 14.79 -9.43 13.70
C GLY A 60 14.82 -8.20 12.81
N ARG A 61 15.63 -8.26 11.75
CA ARG A 61 15.73 -7.23 10.71
C ARG A 61 14.31 -6.85 10.26
N ARG A 62 13.86 -5.65 10.61
CA ARG A 62 12.52 -5.17 10.28
C ARG A 62 12.58 -4.55 8.89
N TRP A 63 12.43 -5.37 7.85
CA TRP A 63 12.18 -4.88 6.49
C TRP A 63 10.94 -3.98 6.51
N ARG A 64 10.99 -2.85 5.79
CA ARG A 64 9.81 -1.97 5.67
C ARG A 64 8.74 -2.70 4.87
N ASP A 65 7.50 -2.67 5.35
CA ASP A 65 6.36 -3.25 4.63
C ASP A 65 6.01 -2.36 3.43
N ILE A 66 6.35 -2.84 2.22
CA ILE A 66 6.12 -2.14 0.95
C ILE A 66 4.73 -2.47 0.36
N ARG A 67 3.86 -3.16 1.10
CA ARG A 67 2.50 -3.47 0.62
C ARG A 67 1.59 -2.25 0.64
N VAL A 68 0.97 -1.94 -0.50
CA VAL A 68 -0.11 -0.94 -0.56
C VAL A 68 -1.33 -1.58 0.08
N GLN A 69 -1.88 -0.94 1.11
CA GLN A 69 -3.04 -1.47 1.84
C GLN A 69 -4.26 -1.58 0.92
N PHE A 70 -5.05 -2.64 1.09
CA PHE A 70 -6.20 -2.93 0.22
C PHE A 70 -7.45 -2.09 0.53
N GLU A 71 -7.34 -1.10 1.41
CA GLU A 71 -8.46 -0.33 1.97
C GLU A 71 -9.25 0.48 0.94
N GLU A 72 -8.66 0.80 -0.23
CA GLU A 72 -9.33 1.50 -1.33
C GLU A 72 -9.52 0.60 -2.56
N ASP A 73 -10.71 0.59 -3.15
CA ASP A 73 -11.00 -0.17 -4.37
C ASP A 73 -10.36 0.49 -5.60
N GLN A 74 -9.37 -0.18 -6.18
CA GLN A 74 -8.71 0.22 -7.43
C GLN A 74 -8.82 -0.93 -8.44
N PRO A 75 -10.02 -1.18 -9.00
CA PRO A 75 -10.23 -2.27 -9.94
C PRO A 75 -9.51 -1.97 -11.26
N LEU A 76 -8.60 -2.87 -11.68
CA LEU A 76 -8.06 -2.84 -13.04
C LEU A 76 -9.16 -3.25 -14.03
N ALA A 77 -9.29 -2.52 -15.14
CA ALA A 77 -10.16 -2.88 -16.25
C ALA A 77 -9.84 -4.32 -16.75
N PRO A 78 -10.79 -5.05 -17.35
CA PRO A 78 -10.52 -6.37 -17.91
C PRO A 78 -9.28 -6.34 -18.83
N THR A 79 -8.33 -7.25 -18.62
CA THR A 79 -7.11 -7.31 -19.43
C THR A 79 -7.41 -8.06 -20.73
N VAL A 80 -6.93 -7.54 -21.87
CA VAL A 80 -7.02 -8.27 -23.14
C VAL A 80 -6.12 -9.51 -23.06
N ALA A 81 -6.58 -10.66 -23.54
CA ALA A 81 -5.85 -11.92 -23.42
C ALA A 81 -4.47 -11.91 -24.11
N THR A 82 -4.25 -11.01 -25.07
CA THR A 82 -2.99 -10.84 -25.80
C THR A 82 -1.91 -10.11 -24.99
N ASP A 83 -2.28 -9.36 -23.95
CA ASP A 83 -1.33 -8.61 -23.14
C ASP A 83 -0.77 -9.49 -22.03
N HIS A 84 0.54 -9.72 -21.99
CA HIS A 84 1.15 -10.57 -20.96
C HIS A 84 1.09 -9.94 -19.55
N HIS A 85 1.18 -8.61 -19.45
CA HIS A 85 1.15 -7.90 -18.17
C HIS A 85 0.18 -6.74 -18.23
N HIS A 86 -0.57 -6.52 -17.15
CA HIS A 86 -1.41 -5.35 -16.97
C HIS A 86 -1.27 -4.80 -15.55
N ILE A 87 -0.87 -3.54 -15.45
CA ILE A 87 -0.66 -2.80 -14.22
C ILE A 87 -1.25 -1.39 -14.37
N SER A 88 -1.63 -0.76 -13.26
CA SER A 88 -2.17 0.61 -13.28
C SER A 88 -1.10 1.61 -13.73
N MET A 89 -1.51 2.63 -14.48
CA MET A 89 -0.64 3.75 -14.88
C MET A 89 -0.61 4.88 -13.83
N GLU A 90 -1.39 4.76 -12.74
CA GLU A 90 -1.44 5.77 -11.70
C GLU A 90 -0.13 5.87 -10.93
N GLN A 91 0.30 7.10 -10.68
CA GLN A 91 1.54 7.44 -9.98
C GLN A 91 1.31 7.81 -8.50
N ARG A 92 0.27 7.25 -7.88
CA ARG A 92 -0.27 7.70 -6.59
C ARG A 92 0.64 7.42 -5.39
N TYR A 93 1.44 6.36 -5.47
CA TYR A 93 2.32 5.93 -4.38
C TYR A 93 3.79 5.96 -4.83
N PRO A 94 4.39 7.16 -4.94
CA PRO A 94 5.80 7.29 -5.25
C PRO A 94 6.66 6.78 -4.09
N GLU A 95 7.75 6.11 -4.43
CA GLU A 95 8.79 5.68 -3.52
C GLU A 95 10.14 6.05 -4.12
N ASP A 96 11.01 6.70 -3.34
CA ASP A 96 12.38 6.97 -3.76
C ASP A 96 13.19 5.67 -3.75
N ILE A 97 13.97 5.45 -4.81
CA ILE A 97 14.72 4.21 -5.00
C ILE A 97 15.79 4.02 -3.92
N ASP A 98 16.47 5.09 -3.53
CA ASP A 98 17.55 4.99 -2.54
C ASP A 98 16.98 4.72 -1.15
N ASP A 99 15.88 5.38 -0.79
CA ASP A 99 15.14 5.10 0.45
C ASP A 99 14.64 3.65 0.50
N PHE A 100 14.12 3.13 -0.62
CA PHE A 100 13.69 1.74 -0.75
C PHE A 100 14.86 0.77 -0.54
N LEU A 101 16.00 1.02 -1.18
CA LEU A 101 17.17 0.14 -1.05
C LEU A 101 17.77 0.19 0.34
N GLN A 102 17.85 1.37 0.96
CA GLN A 102 18.35 1.51 2.32
C GLN A 102 17.45 0.75 3.31
N ALA A 103 16.13 0.84 3.15
CA ALA A 103 15.17 0.11 3.95
C ALA A 103 15.25 -1.41 3.79
N ASN A 104 15.71 -1.88 2.63
CA ASN A 104 15.77 -3.30 2.26
C ASN A 104 17.21 -3.80 2.04
N ALA A 105 18.22 -3.14 2.63
CA ALA A 105 19.64 -3.47 2.41
C ALA A 105 20.04 -4.91 2.79
N GLY A 106 19.21 -5.60 3.58
CA GLY A 106 19.41 -7.00 3.96
C GLY A 106 18.67 -8.02 3.09
N ASP A 107 17.90 -7.58 2.10
CA ASP A 107 17.16 -8.44 1.18
C ASP A 107 18.03 -8.83 -0.02
N ALA A 108 18.15 -10.14 -0.27
CA ALA A 108 18.89 -10.66 -1.41
C ALA A 108 18.31 -10.20 -2.76
N ALA A 109 17.00 -9.95 -2.83
CA ALA A 109 16.34 -9.45 -4.04
C ALA A 109 16.70 -7.98 -4.34
N CYS A 110 17.14 -7.22 -3.34
CA CYS A 110 17.58 -5.83 -3.50
C CYS A 110 19.07 -5.70 -3.84
N LYS A 111 19.83 -6.81 -3.87
CA LYS A 111 21.24 -6.79 -4.27
C LYS A 111 21.38 -6.38 -5.73
N ASP A 112 22.24 -5.39 -6.00
CA ASP A 112 22.50 -4.83 -7.33
C ASP A 112 21.24 -4.30 -8.05
N PHE A 113 20.17 -3.98 -7.30
CA PHE A 113 18.86 -3.66 -7.87
C PHE A 113 18.90 -2.55 -8.93
N VAL A 114 19.56 -1.41 -8.64
CA VAL A 114 19.65 -0.28 -9.59
C VAL A 114 20.39 -0.68 -10.86
N ARG A 115 21.46 -1.46 -10.74
CA ARG A 115 22.23 -1.96 -11.90
C ARG A 115 21.34 -2.85 -12.76
N ASN A 116 20.70 -3.85 -12.16
CA ASN A 116 19.82 -4.78 -12.86
C ASN A 116 18.63 -4.07 -13.52
N LEU A 117 18.02 -3.09 -12.82
CA LEU A 117 16.94 -2.27 -13.35
C LEU A 117 17.40 -1.46 -14.57
N LYS A 118 18.55 -0.79 -14.49
CA LYS A 118 19.08 -0.01 -15.62
C LYS A 118 19.47 -0.91 -16.79
N THR A 119 20.08 -2.07 -16.55
CA THR A 119 20.37 -3.06 -17.59
C THR A 119 19.09 -3.49 -18.30
N HIS A 120 18.04 -3.81 -17.55
CA HIS A 120 16.76 -4.20 -18.12
C HIS A 120 16.13 -3.08 -18.96
N LEU A 121 16.08 -1.85 -18.43
CA LEU A 121 15.53 -0.70 -19.14
C LEU A 121 16.32 -0.38 -20.40
N PHE A 122 17.66 -0.45 -20.35
CA PHE A 122 18.52 -0.27 -21.50
C PHE A 122 18.16 -1.27 -22.60
N GLY A 123 18.09 -2.56 -22.27
CA GLY A 123 17.70 -3.61 -23.20
C GLY A 123 16.34 -3.38 -23.86
N ARG A 124 15.36 -2.88 -23.09
CA ARG A 124 14.01 -2.57 -23.58
C ARG A 124 13.99 -1.36 -24.51
N MET A 125 14.81 -0.34 -24.24
CA MET A 125 14.93 0.83 -25.11
C MET A 125 15.69 0.52 -26.41
N SER A 126 16.65 -0.39 -26.36
CA SER A 126 17.46 -0.82 -27.52
C SER A 126 16.79 -1.91 -28.37
N GLY A 127 15.47 -2.09 -28.26
CA GLY A 127 14.72 -3.05 -29.09
C GLY A 127 14.93 -4.53 -28.75
N GLY A 128 15.48 -4.86 -27.59
CA GLY A 128 15.66 -6.24 -27.12
C GLY A 128 16.90 -6.96 -27.68
N GLU A 129 17.52 -6.47 -28.76
CA GLU A 129 18.73 -7.06 -29.34
C GLU A 129 19.95 -6.91 -28.41
N ALA A 130 20.02 -5.82 -27.64
CA ALA A 130 21.12 -5.58 -26.70
C ALA A 130 21.16 -6.53 -25.49
N LEU A 131 20.10 -7.31 -25.23
CA LEU A 131 20.12 -8.36 -24.19
C LEU A 131 20.52 -9.73 -24.77
N ALA A 132 20.57 -9.86 -26.09
CA ALA A 132 20.97 -11.08 -26.77
C ALA A 132 22.48 -11.15 -27.03
N THR A 133 23.19 -10.02 -26.89
CA THR A 133 24.64 -9.97 -27.00
C THR A 133 25.24 -10.20 -25.62
N ASP A 134 26.13 -11.19 -25.48
CA ASP A 134 26.95 -11.45 -24.27
C ASP A 134 27.94 -10.29 -23.96
N GLU A 135 27.74 -9.11 -24.54
CA GLU A 135 28.54 -7.94 -24.27
C GLU A 135 28.18 -7.39 -22.88
N GLU A 136 29.16 -7.42 -21.99
CA GLU A 136 29.04 -6.83 -20.65
C GLU A 136 28.72 -5.34 -20.78
N LEU A 137 27.49 -4.94 -20.45
CA LEU A 137 27.08 -3.53 -20.46
C LEU A 137 28.05 -2.68 -19.64
N THR A 138 28.64 -1.65 -20.26
CA THR A 138 29.56 -0.78 -19.54
C THR A 138 28.82 0.20 -18.64
N ASN A 139 29.52 0.74 -17.63
CA ASN A 139 28.98 1.79 -16.77
C ASN A 139 28.55 3.05 -17.57
N VAL A 140 29.19 3.30 -18.71
CA VAL A 140 28.85 4.42 -19.60
C VAL A 140 27.48 4.18 -20.25
N ASP A 141 27.19 2.94 -20.66
CA ASP A 141 25.89 2.58 -21.24
C ASP A 141 24.78 2.68 -20.19
N LEU A 142 25.02 2.18 -18.98
CA LEU A 142 24.07 2.30 -17.87
C LEU A 142 23.83 3.76 -17.44
N ALA A 143 24.82 4.63 -17.58
CA ALA A 143 24.68 6.06 -17.27
C ALA A 143 23.74 6.80 -18.25
N ARG A 144 23.50 6.24 -19.44
CA ARG A 144 22.51 6.77 -20.40
C ARG A 144 21.07 6.56 -19.91
N VAL A 145 20.83 5.54 -19.07
CA VAL A 145 19.52 5.27 -18.49
C VAL A 145 19.28 6.18 -17.29
N ARG A 146 18.34 7.11 -17.45
CA ARG A 146 17.92 8.05 -16.40
C ARG A 146 16.52 7.72 -15.92
N ILE A 147 16.38 7.45 -14.63
CA ILE A 147 15.09 7.27 -13.98
C ILE A 147 14.59 8.63 -13.52
N SER A 148 13.44 9.05 -14.03
CA SER A 148 12.87 10.35 -13.68
C SER A 148 12.59 10.43 -12.18
N GLN A 149 13.05 11.53 -11.56
CA GLN A 149 12.85 11.83 -10.14
C GLN A 149 13.34 10.76 -9.14
N ASN A 150 14.13 9.78 -9.58
CA ASN A 150 14.56 8.64 -8.76
C ASN A 150 13.39 7.85 -8.14
N ARG A 151 12.26 7.77 -8.84
CA ARG A 151 11.01 7.22 -8.28
C ARG A 151 10.60 5.88 -8.88
N LEU A 152 10.15 5.01 -8.01
CA LEU A 152 9.30 3.86 -8.31
C LEU A 152 7.87 4.16 -7.88
N TYR A 153 6.92 3.49 -8.50
CA TYR A 153 5.51 3.59 -8.11
C TYR A 153 5.03 2.24 -7.62
N ARG A 154 4.50 2.24 -6.40
CA ARG A 154 3.93 1.05 -5.80
C ARG A 154 2.51 0.89 -6.32
N HIS A 155 2.22 -0.28 -6.87
CA HIS A 155 0.89 -0.60 -7.39
C HIS A 155 0.22 -1.67 -6.52
N LYS A 156 -1.09 -1.52 -6.34
CA LYS A 156 -1.92 -2.45 -5.57
C LYS A 156 -2.07 -3.81 -6.26
N VAL A 157 -2.22 -3.82 -7.58
CA VAL A 157 -2.53 -5.01 -8.38
C VAL A 157 -1.68 -5.04 -9.64
N ILE A 158 -1.10 -6.19 -9.94
CA ILE A 158 -0.56 -6.57 -11.24
C ILE A 158 -1.32 -7.81 -11.72
N ARG A 159 -1.70 -7.83 -12.99
CA ARG A 159 -2.25 -9.01 -13.66
C ARG A 159 -1.22 -9.54 -14.64
N VAL A 160 -1.01 -10.85 -14.63
CA VAL A 160 -0.11 -11.55 -15.53
C VAL A 160 -0.93 -12.60 -16.26
N ASN A 161 -1.01 -12.48 -17.58
CA ASN A 161 -1.62 -13.50 -18.43
C ASN A 161 -0.52 -14.49 -18.82
N TYR A 162 -0.71 -15.76 -18.44
CA TYR A 162 0.19 -16.84 -18.79
C TYR A 162 -0.62 -18.01 -19.32
N THR A 163 -0.05 -18.75 -20.27
CA THR A 163 -0.68 -19.95 -20.80
C THR A 163 -0.46 -21.10 -19.83
N THR A 164 -1.55 -21.71 -19.36
CA THR A 164 -1.51 -22.98 -18.63
C THR A 164 -1.94 -24.09 -19.58
N TYR A 165 -1.03 -25.01 -19.85
CA TYR A 165 -1.37 -26.24 -20.57
C TYR A 165 -1.92 -27.25 -19.56
N ASP A 166 -3.17 -27.66 -19.74
CA ASP A 166 -3.73 -28.81 -19.01
C ASP A 166 -3.20 -30.09 -19.68
N MET A 167 -2.12 -30.64 -19.13
CA MET A 167 -1.54 -31.91 -19.56
C MET A 167 -2.36 -33.04 -18.92
N ARG A 168 -3.50 -33.39 -19.51
CA ARG A 168 -4.30 -34.57 -19.17
C ARG A 168 -4.02 -35.74 -20.11
#